data_AF-A0A5P2BCG3-F1
#
_entry.id   AF-A0A5P2BCG3-F1
#
_cell.length_a   1.000
_cell.length_b   1.000
_cell.length_c   1.000
_cell.angle_alpha   90.00
_cell.angle_beta   90.00
_cell.angle_gamma   90.00
#
_symmetry.space_group_name_H-M   'P 1'
#
loop_
_entity.id
_entity.type
_entity.pdbx_description
1 polymer ?
#
loop_
_entity_poly.entity_id
_entity_poly.type
_entity_poly.pdbx_seq_one_letter_code
_entity_poly.pdbx_strand_id
1 'polypeptide(L)' 'MPAPTHEWQKSSYCGQGDSCVHVAATVPGTIHLTESSDPTAAILQATPTAFAALLRTTKRRADAETA' A
#
# COMPACT_ATOMS: atom_id res chain seq x y z
N MET A 1 21.61 -5.40 -13.85
CA MET A 1 21.57 -3.99 -13.46
C MET A 1 20.64 -3.90 -12.25
N PRO A 2 21.08 -3.50 -11.04
CA PRO A 2 20.14 -3.36 -9.93
C PRO A 2 19.24 -2.15 -10.21
N ALA A 3 17.95 -2.40 -10.42
CA ALA A 3 16.93 -1.37 -10.51
C ALA A 3 16.92 -0.55 -9.21
N PRO A 4 16.52 0.74 -9.24
CA PRO A 4 16.42 1.55 -8.03
C PRO A 4 15.61 0.79 -6.97
N THR A 5 16.25 0.53 -5.84
CA THR A 5 15.63 -0.19 -4.73
C THR A 5 14.59 0.72 -4.10
N HIS A 6 13.37 0.70 -4.62
CA HIS A 6 12.23 1.20 -3.87
C HIS A 6 12.17 0.37 -2.58
N GLU A 7 12.29 1.00 -1.41
CA GLU A 7 12.19 0.34 -0.12
C GLU A 7 10.73 -0.07 0.11
N TRP A 8 10.35 -1.20 -0.49
CA TRP A 8 9.02 -1.79 -0.33
C TRP A 8 8.88 -2.36 1.08
N GLN A 9 7.91 -1.83 1.81
CA GLN A 9 7.49 -2.34 3.09
C GLN A 9 6.30 -3.29 2.89
N LYS A 10 6.52 -4.57 3.20
CA LYS A 10 5.46 -5.58 3.19
C LYS A 10 4.63 -5.48 4.48
N SER A 11 3.31 -5.54 4.34
CA SER A 11 2.38 -5.62 5.47
C SER A 11 2.62 -6.88 6.30
N SER A 12 2.59 -6.74 7.63
CA SER A 12 2.68 -7.86 8.57
C SER A 12 1.47 -8.80 8.52
N TYR A 13 0.38 -8.39 7.87
CA TYR A 13 -0.82 -9.22 7.66
C TYR A 13 -0.74 -10.08 6.40
N CYS A 14 0.33 -9.95 5.62
CA CYS A 14 0.58 -10.79 4.45
C CYS A 14 0.78 -12.24 4.90
N GLY A 15 -0.21 -13.11 4.63
CA GLY A 15 -0.27 -14.49 5.13
C GLY A 15 -1.53 -14.81 5.95
N GLN A 16 -2.26 -13.78 6.40
CA GLN A 16 -3.60 -13.96 6.98
C GLN A 16 -4.65 -13.72 5.88
N GLY A 17 -4.83 -14.72 5.00
CA GLY A 17 -5.68 -14.61 3.81
C GLY A 17 -5.07 -13.76 2.69
N ASP A 18 -5.92 -13.23 1.82
CA ASP A 18 -5.55 -12.42 0.63
C ASP A 18 -5.23 -10.94 0.97
N SER A 19 -4.85 -10.64 2.21
CA SER A 19 -4.62 -9.27 2.72
C SER A 19 -3.16 -8.82 2.60
N CYS A 20 -2.44 -9.30 1.59
CA CYS A 20 -1.07 -8.87 1.36
C CYS A 20 -1.05 -7.49 0.71
N VAL A 21 -0.29 -6.56 1.28
CA VAL A 21 -0.13 -5.21 0.76
C VAL A 21 1.33 -4.80 0.91
N HIS A 22 1.89 -4.19 -0.13
CA HIS A 22 3.22 -3.62 -0.14
C HIS A 22 3.13 -2.12 -0.42
N VAL A 23 3.89 -1.35 0.35
CA VAL A 23 3.92 0.12 0.25
C VAL A 23 5.36 0.56 0.01
N ALA A 24 5.60 1.48 -0.92
CA ALA A 24 6.89 2.14 -1.07
C ALA A 24 6.71 3.66 -1.15
N ALA A 25 7.51 4.39 -0.40
CA ALA A 25 7.65 5.83 -0.58
C ALA A 25 8.70 6.08 -1.67
N THR A 26 8.34 6.86 -2.69
CA THR A 26 9.23 7.22 -3.79
C THR A 26 9.53 8.71 -3.77
N VAL A 27 10.73 9.11 -4.17
CA VAL A 27 11.14 10.51 -4.26
C VAL A 27 10.72 11.05 -5.65
N PRO A 28 10.03 12.20 -5.75
CA PRO A 28 9.73 13.20 -4.72
C PRO A 28 8.26 13.15 -4.23
N GLY A 29 7.93 12.20 -3.38
CA GLY A 29 6.68 12.22 -2.59
C GLY A 29 5.50 11.46 -3.20
N THR A 30 5.74 10.44 -4.03
CA THR A 30 4.65 9.54 -4.48
C THR A 30 4.70 8.25 -3.66
N ILE A 31 3.57 7.81 -3.16
CA ILE A 31 3.41 6.53 -2.48
C ILE A 31 2.95 5.50 -3.51
N HIS A 32 3.67 4.40 -3.63
CA HIS A 32 3.26 3.25 -4.43
C HIS A 32 2.66 2.19 -3.52
N LEU A 33 1.56 1.61 -3.96
CA LEU A 33 0.83 0.56 -3.27
C LEU A 33 0.59 -0.60 -4.25
N THR A 34 0.84 -1.83 -3.83
CA THR A 34 0.47 -3.04 -4.59
C THR A 34 0.01 -4.12 -3.62
N GLU A 35 -1.00 -4.89 -4.02
CA GLU A 35 -1.46 -6.07 -3.28
C GLU A 35 -0.66 -7.32 -3.63
N SER A 36 0.00 -7.34 -4.79
CA SER A 36 0.83 -8.47 -5.21
C SER A 36 2.31 -8.21 -4.98
N SER A 37 3.05 -9.30 -4.73
CA SER A 37 4.51 -9.32 -4.81
C SER A 37 5.02 -9.39 -6.27
N ASP A 38 4.12 -9.52 -7.25
CA ASP A 38 4.45 -9.50 -8.67
C ASP A 38 4.80 -8.09 -9.13
N PRO A 39 6.00 -7.86 -9.68
CA PRO A 39 6.42 -6.53 -10.13
C PRO A 39 5.67 -6.06 -11.38
N THR A 40 4.95 -6.96 -12.06
CA THR A 40 4.10 -6.65 -13.23
C THR A 40 2.65 -6.42 -12.87
N ALA A 41 2.28 -6.58 -11.59
CA ALA A 41 0.93 -6.30 -11.13
C ALA A 41 0.65 -4.79 -11.11
N ALA A 42 -0.63 -4.45 -10.95
CA ALA A 42 -1.05 -3.06 -10.89
C ALA A 42 -0.45 -2.35 -9.67
N ILE A 43 0.36 -1.32 -9.91
CA ILE A 43 0.90 -0.45 -8.87
C ILE A 43 0.04 0.82 -8.82
N LEU A 44 -0.66 1.00 -7.70
CA LEU A 44 -1.39 2.23 -7.44
C LEU A 44 -0.41 3.31 -6.99
N GLN A 45 -0.45 4.46 -7.65
CA GLN A 45 0.34 5.64 -7.28
C GLN A 45 -0.57 6.67 -6.62
N ALA A 46 -0.20 7.12 -5.42
CA ALA A 46 -0.97 8.09 -4.65
C ALA A 46 -0.06 9.20 -4.12
N THR A 47 -0.60 10.42 -4.02
CA THR A 47 0.05 11.47 -3.24
C THR A 47 -0.06 11.16 -1.74
N PRO A 48 0.80 11.73 -0.87
CA PRO A 48 0.77 11.44 0.56
C PRO A 48 -0.57 11.85 1.18
N THR A 49 -1.15 12.96 0.69
CA THR A 49 -2.47 13.45 1.11
C THR A 49 -3.59 12.48 0.71
N ALA A 50 -3.56 11.96 -0.53
CA ALA A 50 -4.53 10.98 -0.99
C ALA A 50 -4.42 9.66 -0.23
N PHE A 51 -3.20 9.20 0.04
CA PHE A 51 -2.93 8.00 0.82
C PHE A 51 -3.42 8.15 2.27
N ALA A 52 -3.17 9.28 2.92
CA ALA A 52 -3.70 9.55 4.25
C ALA A 52 -5.25 9.61 4.27
N ALA A 53 -5.88 10.17 3.24
CA ALA A 53 -7.33 10.19 3.10
C ALA A 53 -7.91 8.78 2.92
N LEU A 54 -7.23 7.91 2.14
CA LEU A 54 -7.57 6.50 1.99
C LEU A 54 -7.54 5.79 3.34
N LEU A 55 -6.43 5.87 4.08
CA LEU A 55 -6.29 5.21 5.39
C LEU A 55 -7.37 5.63 6.39
N ARG A 56 -7.63 6.94 6.52
CA ARG A 56 -8.70 7.46 7.39
C ARG A 56 -10.07 6.93 6.97
N THR A 57 -10.27 6.80 5.66
CA THR A 57 -11.53 6.35 5.10
C THR A 57 -11.75 4.87 5.34
N THR A 58 -10.76 4.03 5.06
CA THR A 58 -10.79 2.58 5.29
C THR A 58 -10.97 2.25 6.76
N LYS A 59 -10.25 2.94 7.66
CA LYS A 59 -10.39 2.75 9.11
C LYS A 59 -11.84 2.97 9.55
N ARG A 60 -12.44 4.11 9.18
CA ARG A 60 -13.85 4.42 9.46
C ARG A 60 -14.82 3.35 8.97
N ARG A 61 -14.53 2.67 7.85
CA ARG A 61 -15.40 1.59 7.35
C ARG A 61 -15.31 0.37 8.27
N ALA A 62 -14.09 -0.01 8.64
CA ALA A 62 -13.84 -1.13 9.54
C ALA A 62 -14.49 -0.91 10.92
N ASP A 63 -14.42 0.33 11.44
CA ASP A 63 -15.07 0.70 12.70
C ASP A 63 -16.60 0.56 12.61
N ALA A 64 -17.20 0.92 11.47
CA ALA A 64 -18.64 0.88 11.24
C ALA A 64 -19.19 -0.51 10.93
N GLU A 65 -18.39 -1.39 10.33
CA GLU A 65 -18.78 -2.79 10.03
C GLU A 65 -18.75 -3.68 11.28
N THR A 66 -18.00 -3.27 12.31
CA THR A 66 -17.91 -3.97 13.59
C THR A 66 -18.97 -3.49 14.61
N ALA A 67 -19.73 -2.45 14.28
CA ALA A 67 -20.78 -1.86 15.13
C ALA A 67 -22.17 -2.40 14.78
#